data_AF-A0A417Y9K7-F1
#
_entry.id   AF-A0A417Y9K7-F1
#
_cell.length_a   1.000
_cell.length_b   1.000
_cell.length_c   1.000
_cell.angle_alpha   90.00
_cell.angle_beta   90.00
_cell.angle_gamma   90.00
#
_symmetry.space_group_name_H-M   'P 1'
#
loop_
_entity.id
_entity.type
_entity.pdbx_description
1 polymer ?
#
loop_
_entity_poly.entity_id
_entity_poly.type
_entity_poly.pdbx_seq_one_letter_code
_entity_poly.pdbx_strand_id
1 'polypeptide(L)'
;MSAGIQEESSSLTLVNESMSESLEEANETITIIQQIVEEPDEMDGRVQDGSTGLHHFMWQPFVYVPAAVNEGLLTNWFTNLGNIAASSESMTTLFPRAGFMMYGNTKVFGSLGIAIAIILASKPEKRKKTIGD
;
A
#
# COMPACT_ATOMS: atom_id res chain seq x y z
N MET A 1 3.93 18.63 40.59
CA MET A 1 2.53 18.13 40.45
C MET A 1 1.75 18.92 39.41
N SER A 2 1.63 20.26 39.50
CA SER A 2 0.88 21.07 38.51
C SER A 2 1.35 20.92 37.05
N ALA A 3 2.67 20.87 36.81
CA ALA A 3 3.21 20.77 35.45
C ALA A 3 2.92 19.42 34.77
N GLY A 4 2.98 18.30 35.51
CA GLY A 4 2.66 16.97 34.97
C GLY A 4 1.18 16.80 34.64
N ILE A 5 0.29 17.43 35.42
CA ILE A 5 -1.16 17.44 35.14
C ILE A 5 -1.47 18.26 33.87
N GLN A 6 -0.74 19.36 33.62
CA GLN A 6 -0.90 20.13 32.39
C GLN A 6 -0.40 19.39 31.15
N GLU A 7 0.69 18.62 31.27
CA GLU A 7 1.24 17.81 30.19
C GLU A 7 0.28 16.67 29.80
N GLU A 8 -0.29 15.96 30.78
CA GLU A 8 -1.34 14.94 30.53
C GLU A 8 -2.63 15.55 29.95
N SER A 9 -3.06 16.73 30.43
CA SER A 9 -4.24 17.40 29.85
C SER A 9 -4.02 17.81 28.39
N SER A 10 -2.79 18.20 28.04
CA SER A 10 -2.45 18.62 26.67
C SER A 10 -2.35 17.41 25.73
N SER A 11 -1.79 16.30 26.21
CA SER A 11 -1.74 15.06 25.43
C SER A 11 -3.13 14.45 25.18
N LEU A 12 -4.02 14.50 26.18
CA LEU A 12 -5.42 14.07 26.01
C LEU A 12 -6.19 14.94 25.00
N THR A 13 -5.89 16.23 24.95
CA THR A 13 -6.50 17.16 23.98
C THR A 13 -6.05 16.84 22.56
N LEU A 14 -4.74 16.64 22.35
CA LEU A 14 -4.17 16.24 21.05
C LEU A 14 -4.70 14.90 20.56
N VAL A 15 -4.85 13.92 21.46
CA VAL A 15 -5.43 12.61 21.11
C VAL A 15 -6.90 12.77 20.70
N ASN A 16 -7.68 13.60 21.40
CA ASN A 16 -9.09 13.81 21.09
C ASN A 16 -9.29 14.56 19.75
N GLU A 17 -8.42 15.53 19.45
CA GLU A 17 -8.38 16.22 18.15
C GLU A 17 -8.03 15.25 17.02
N SER A 18 -6.95 14.48 17.16
CA SER A 18 -6.54 13.47 16.18
C SER A 18 -7.59 12.38 15.95
N MET A 19 -8.30 11.95 17.00
CA MET A 19 -9.42 11.01 16.87
C MET A 19 -10.62 11.63 16.15
N SER A 20 -10.88 12.93 16.35
CA SER A 20 -11.97 13.64 15.66
C SER A 20 -11.67 13.80 14.18
N GLU A 21 -10.44 14.18 13.82
CA GLU A 21 -9.97 14.24 12.43
C GLU A 21 -10.03 12.87 11.76
N SER A 22 -9.61 11.81 12.45
CA SER A 22 -9.70 10.43 11.94
C SER A 22 -11.14 9.99 11.69
N LEU A 23 -12.09 10.43 12.52
CA LEU A 23 -13.52 10.15 12.34
C LEU A 23 -14.12 10.94 11.17
N GLU A 24 -13.66 12.16 10.95
CA GLU A 24 -14.05 12.98 9.80
C GLU A 24 -13.56 12.35 8.49
N GLU A 25 -12.29 11.95 8.43
CA GLU A 25 -11.67 11.27 7.28
C GLU A 25 -12.35 9.91 6.98
N ALA A 26 -12.76 9.18 8.03
CA ALA A 26 -13.53 7.94 7.88
C ALA A 26 -14.94 8.18 7.32
N ASN A 27 -15.62 9.26 7.74
CA ASN A 27 -16.95 9.61 7.22
C ASN A 27 -16.89 10.10 5.77
N GLU A 28 -15.86 10.85 5.39
CA GLU A 28 -15.60 11.22 4.00
C GLU A 28 -15.35 9.98 3.14
N THR A 29 -14.53 9.05 3.64
CA THR A 29 -14.27 7.77 2.97
C THR A 29 -15.55 6.97 2.75
N ILE A 30 -16.42 6.87 3.76
CA ILE A 30 -17.72 6.19 3.64
C ILE A 30 -18.61 6.86 2.59
N THR A 31 -18.62 8.20 2.57
CA THR A 31 -19.41 8.99 1.60
C THR A 31 -18.91 8.73 0.17
N ILE A 32 -17.60 8.73 -0.04
CA ILE A 32 -16.97 8.43 -1.33
C ILE A 32 -17.30 6.99 -1.75
N ILE A 33 -17.25 6.02 -0.83
CA ILE A 33 -17.62 4.62 -1.11
C ILE A 33 -19.11 4.53 -1.51
N GLN A 34 -20.00 5.25 -0.84
CA GLN A 34 -21.41 5.31 -1.19
C GLN A 34 -21.61 5.91 -2.59
N GLN A 35 -20.91 6.99 -2.92
CA GLN A 35 -20.93 7.60 -4.25
C GLN A 35 -20.36 6.68 -5.34
N ILE A 36 -19.31 5.91 -5.07
CA ILE A 36 -18.78 4.89 -6.00
C ILE A 36 -19.82 3.79 -6.27
N VAL A 37 -20.64 3.45 -5.28
CA VAL A 37 -21.71 2.45 -5.41
C VAL A 37 -22.91 3.01 -6.20
N GLU A 38 -23.22 4.29 -6.02
CA GLU A 38 -24.39 4.94 -6.64
C GLU A 38 -24.11 5.45 -8.06
N GLU A 39 -22.93 6.02 -8.32
CA GLU A 39 -22.54 6.72 -9.56
C GLU A 39 -21.14 6.30 -10.05
N PRO A 40 -20.95 5.01 -10.40
CA PRO A 40 -19.63 4.44 -10.70
C PRO A 40 -18.93 5.09 -11.89
N ASP A 41 -19.68 5.59 -12.89
CA ASP A 41 -19.14 6.18 -14.11
C ASP A 41 -18.62 7.62 -13.92
N GLU A 42 -19.14 8.36 -12.92
CA GLU A 42 -18.72 9.74 -12.60
C GLU A 42 -17.52 9.76 -11.65
N MET A 43 -17.38 8.72 -10.82
CA MET A 43 -16.32 8.60 -9.81
C MET A 43 -14.99 8.05 -10.35
N ASP A 44 -14.95 7.49 -11.56
CA ASP A 44 -13.70 6.96 -12.19
C ASP A 44 -12.60 8.05 -12.29
N GLY A 45 -12.99 9.29 -12.57
CA GLY A 45 -12.07 10.42 -12.64
C GLY A 45 -11.53 10.87 -11.27
N ARG A 46 -12.28 10.67 -10.19
CA ARG A 46 -11.88 11.03 -8.81
C ARG A 46 -11.09 9.93 -8.12
N VAL A 47 -11.34 8.65 -8.42
CA VAL A 47 -10.54 7.56 -7.85
C VAL A 47 -9.09 7.60 -8.36
N GLN A 48 -8.85 8.11 -9.56
CA GLN A 48 -7.49 8.29 -10.09
C GLN A 48 -6.67 9.37 -9.35
N ASP A 49 -7.32 10.40 -8.79
CA ASP A 49 -6.62 11.52 -8.14
C ASP A 49 -6.10 11.17 -6.72
N GLY A 50 -6.74 10.22 -6.03
CA GLY A 50 -6.41 9.83 -4.66
C GLY A 50 -5.12 9.02 -4.50
N SER A 51 -4.61 8.40 -5.57
CA SER A 51 -3.27 7.81 -5.54
C SER A 51 -2.24 8.88 -5.85
N THR A 52 -1.86 9.66 -4.85
CA THR A 52 -0.94 10.82 -4.94
C THR A 52 0.46 10.51 -5.51
N GLY A 53 0.72 9.28 -5.98
CA GLY A 53 2.03 8.85 -6.48
C GLY A 53 3.11 8.77 -5.39
N LEU A 54 2.78 9.13 -4.14
CA LEU A 54 3.76 9.28 -3.06
C LEU A 54 4.51 7.97 -2.73
N HIS A 55 3.93 6.81 -3.07
CA HIS A 55 4.60 5.52 -2.94
C HIS A 55 5.90 5.42 -3.74
N HIS A 56 6.07 6.20 -4.82
CA HIS A 56 7.33 6.29 -5.56
C HIS A 56 8.48 6.84 -4.72
N PHE A 57 8.23 7.80 -3.81
CA PHE A 57 9.24 8.29 -2.88
C PHE A 57 9.76 7.20 -1.93
N MET A 58 8.93 6.20 -1.65
CA MET A 58 9.31 5.10 -0.76
C MET A 58 10.18 4.05 -1.47
N TRP A 59 9.81 3.60 -2.66
CA TRP A 59 10.51 2.47 -3.31
C TRP A 59 11.66 2.89 -4.23
N GLN A 60 11.57 4.03 -4.92
CA GLN A 60 12.58 4.45 -5.91
C GLN A 60 13.99 4.64 -5.31
N PRO A 61 14.16 5.17 -4.09
CA PRO A 61 15.48 5.31 -3.49
C PRO A 61 16.19 3.96 -3.28
N PHE A 62 15.46 2.87 -3.04
CA PHE A 62 16.06 1.54 -2.90
C PHE A 62 16.48 0.96 -4.25
N VAL A 63 15.69 1.20 -5.29
CA VAL A 63 15.91 0.60 -6.61
C VAL A 63 17.05 1.30 -7.36
N TYR A 64 17.08 2.64 -7.34
CA TYR A 64 17.96 3.43 -8.22
C TYR A 64 19.06 4.19 -7.49
N VAL A 65 19.01 4.30 -6.16
CA VAL A 65 19.87 5.19 -5.35
C VAL A 65 20.45 4.41 -4.16
N PRO A 66 21.47 4.92 -3.44
CA PRO A 66 22.17 4.18 -2.39
C PRO A 66 21.41 3.97 -1.06
N ALA A 67 20.11 3.66 -1.07
CA ALA A 67 19.34 3.52 0.18
C ALA A 67 19.56 2.19 0.92
N ALA A 68 20.00 1.13 0.21
CA ALA A 68 20.28 -0.18 0.80
C ALA A 68 21.61 -0.82 0.34
N VAL A 69 22.02 -0.54 -0.89
CA VAL A 69 23.32 -0.95 -1.48
C VAL A 69 23.86 0.22 -2.28
N ASN A 70 25.19 0.36 -2.38
CA ASN A 70 25.83 1.58 -2.88
C ASN A 70 25.48 1.94 -4.33
N GLU A 71 25.17 0.95 -5.16
CA GLU A 71 24.86 1.09 -6.59
C GLU A 71 23.35 1.07 -6.90
N GLY A 72 22.51 0.95 -5.87
CA GLY A 72 21.08 0.67 -6.01
C GLY A 72 20.77 -0.80 -6.27
N LEU A 73 19.60 -1.26 -5.83
CA LEU A 73 19.26 -2.69 -5.88
C LEU A 73 19.13 -3.22 -7.32
N LEU A 74 18.70 -2.40 -8.28
CA LEU A 74 18.55 -2.83 -9.67
C LEU A 74 19.91 -3.09 -10.33
N THR A 75 20.87 -2.19 -10.11
CA THR A 75 22.24 -2.34 -10.61
C THR A 75 22.93 -3.54 -9.98
N ASN A 76 22.77 -3.71 -8.65
CA ASN A 76 23.31 -4.86 -7.93
C ASN A 76 22.76 -6.18 -8.48
N TRP A 77 21.45 -6.25 -8.75
CA TRP A 77 20.81 -7.42 -9.36
C TRP A 77 21.45 -7.79 -10.70
N PHE A 78 21.49 -6.85 -11.64
CA PHE A 78 22.02 -7.14 -12.98
C PHE A 78 23.50 -7.49 -12.97
N THR A 79 24.28 -6.82 -12.13
CA THR A 79 25.73 -7.07 -12.02
C THR A 79 26.01 -8.47 -11.45
N ASN A 80 25.15 -8.98 -10.57
CA ASN A 80 25.33 -10.27 -9.92
C ASN A 80 24.49 -11.40 -10.52
N LEU A 81 23.70 -11.14 -11.57
CA LEU A 81 22.73 -12.08 -12.11
C LEU A 81 23.35 -13.42 -12.52
N GLY A 82 24.54 -13.39 -13.13
CA GLY A 82 25.27 -14.61 -13.51
C GLY A 82 25.66 -15.47 -12.31
N ASN A 83 26.15 -14.85 -11.24
CA ASN A 83 26.52 -15.55 -10.01
C ASN A 83 25.29 -16.13 -9.30
N ILE A 84 24.20 -15.37 -9.28
CA ILE A 84 22.92 -15.80 -8.70
C ILE A 84 22.38 -17.01 -9.47
N ALA A 85 22.38 -16.96 -10.81
CA ALA A 85 21.87 -18.04 -11.66
C ALA A 85 22.73 -19.32 -11.58
N ALA A 86 24.02 -19.20 -11.26
CA ALA A 86 24.93 -20.33 -11.12
C ALA A 86 24.91 -20.98 -9.72
N SER A 87 24.19 -20.40 -8.76
CA SER A 87 24.17 -20.86 -7.37
C SER A 87 22.90 -21.65 -7.03
N SER A 88 23.02 -22.60 -6.10
CA SER A 88 21.91 -23.30 -5.46
C SER A 88 21.57 -22.77 -4.06
N GLU A 89 22.29 -21.74 -3.60
CA GLU A 89 22.03 -21.11 -2.31
C GLU A 89 20.70 -20.32 -2.31
N SER A 90 20.17 -20.06 -1.12
CA SER A 90 18.96 -19.28 -0.98
C SER A 90 19.16 -17.82 -1.43
N MET A 91 18.12 -17.24 -2.04
CA MET A 91 18.12 -15.83 -2.46
C MET A 91 18.37 -14.86 -1.29
N THR A 92 17.94 -15.22 -0.08
CA THR A 92 18.20 -14.44 1.14
C THR A 92 19.67 -14.36 1.51
N THR A 93 20.48 -15.31 1.05
CA THR A 93 21.94 -15.33 1.24
C THR A 93 22.63 -14.62 0.09
N LEU A 94 22.25 -14.94 -1.16
CA LEU A 94 22.84 -14.37 -2.37
C LEU A 94 22.53 -12.89 -2.54
N PHE A 95 21.35 -12.45 -2.09
CA PHE A 95 20.91 -11.07 -2.17
C PHE A 95 20.07 -10.65 -0.93
N PRO A 96 20.70 -10.41 0.23
CA PRO A 96 20.00 -10.18 1.50
C PRO A 96 19.07 -8.95 1.51
N ARG A 97 19.32 -7.96 0.64
CA ARG A 97 18.52 -6.73 0.53
C ARG A 97 17.44 -6.80 -0.57
N ALA A 98 17.31 -7.92 -1.28
CA ALA A 98 16.34 -8.07 -2.38
C ALA A 98 14.87 -7.89 -1.96
N GLY A 99 14.56 -8.08 -0.66
CA GLY A 99 13.21 -7.92 -0.13
C GLY A 99 12.60 -6.54 -0.41
N PHE A 100 13.42 -5.49 -0.47
CA PHE A 100 12.95 -4.13 -0.80
C PHE A 100 12.48 -3.97 -2.26
N MET A 101 12.82 -4.90 -3.16
CA MET A 101 12.30 -4.94 -4.53
C MET A 101 11.00 -5.74 -4.66
N MET A 102 10.53 -6.37 -3.58
CA MET A 102 9.43 -7.33 -3.61
C MET A 102 8.03 -6.69 -3.48
N TYR A 103 7.95 -5.35 -3.51
CA TYR A 103 6.68 -4.60 -3.43
C TYR A 103 5.69 -4.94 -4.56
N GLY A 104 6.19 -5.45 -5.69
CA GLY A 104 5.35 -5.93 -6.80
C GLY A 104 4.51 -7.17 -6.45
N ASN A 105 4.89 -7.97 -5.45
CA ASN A 105 4.21 -9.22 -5.15
C ASN A 105 2.76 -9.02 -4.68
N THR A 106 2.45 -7.88 -4.05
CA THR A 106 1.07 -7.54 -3.68
C THR A 106 0.16 -7.45 -4.91
N LYS A 107 0.69 -7.01 -6.07
CA LYS A 107 -0.08 -6.97 -7.33
C LYS A 107 -0.32 -8.35 -7.91
N VAL A 108 0.51 -9.34 -7.59
CA VAL A 108 0.36 -10.72 -8.08
C VAL A 108 -0.54 -11.52 -7.14
N PHE A 109 -0.30 -11.47 -5.83
CA PHE A 109 -1.00 -12.33 -4.87
C PHE A 109 -2.14 -11.60 -4.14
N GLY A 110 -1.94 -10.32 -3.80
CA GLY A 110 -2.93 -9.53 -3.06
C GLY A 110 -4.14 -9.19 -3.92
N SER A 111 -3.92 -8.77 -5.17
CA SER A 111 -5.01 -8.46 -6.11
C SER A 111 -5.93 -9.66 -6.37
N LEU A 112 -5.36 -10.86 -6.53
CA LEU A 112 -6.14 -12.10 -6.67
C LEU A 112 -6.99 -12.37 -5.44
N GLY A 113 -6.42 -12.23 -4.24
CA GLY A 113 -7.16 -12.40 -2.99
C GLY A 113 -8.32 -11.40 -2.86
N ILE A 114 -8.07 -10.13 -3.17
CA ILE A 114 -9.09 -9.07 -3.15
C ILE A 114 -10.18 -9.35 -4.18
N ALA A 115 -9.81 -9.71 -5.42
CA ALA A 115 -10.78 -10.03 -6.46
C ALA A 115 -11.68 -11.20 -6.05
N ILE A 116 -11.10 -12.28 -5.51
CA ILE A 116 -11.85 -13.43 -4.99
C ILE A 116 -12.77 -13.00 -3.85
N ALA A 117 -12.29 -12.18 -2.90
CA ALA A 117 -13.09 -11.69 -1.79
C ALA A 117 -14.30 -10.86 -2.27
N ILE A 118 -14.10 -9.98 -3.25
CA ILE A 118 -15.18 -9.18 -3.88
C ILE A 118 -16.22 -10.10 -4.53
N ILE A 119 -15.77 -11.11 -5.29
CA ILE A 119 -16.68 -12.07 -5.93
C ILE A 119 -17.51 -12.83 -4.88
N LEU A 120 -16.87 -13.34 -3.82
CA LEU A 120 -17.55 -14.12 -2.78
C LEU A 120 -18.53 -13.27 -1.96
N ALA A 121 -18.16 -12.02 -1.67
CA ALA A 121 -18.99 -11.07 -0.92
C ALA A 121 -20.16 -10.51 -1.74
N SER A 122 -20.08 -10.55 -3.08
CA SER A 122 -21.18 -10.10 -3.94
C SER A 122 -22.44 -10.97 -3.78
N LYS A 123 -23.61 -10.34 -3.98
CA LYS A 123 -24.91 -11.03 -3.97
C LYS A 123 -24.90 -12.19 -4.98
N PRO A 124 -25.42 -13.39 -4.65
CA PRO A 124 -25.36 -14.56 -5.54
C PRO A 124 -25.84 -14.27 -6.97
N GLU A 125 -26.90 -13.49 -7.12
CA GLU A 125 -27.51 -13.09 -8.39
C GLU A 125 -26.70 -12.04 -9.18
N LYS A 126 -25.68 -11.41 -8.58
CA LYS A 126 -24.80 -10.41 -9.20
C LYS A 126 -23.36 -10.90 -9.44
N ARG A 127 -23.03 -12.12 -9.02
CA ARG A 127 -21.67 -12.69 -9.14
C ARG A 127 -21.14 -12.71 -10.57
N LYS A 128 -21.95 -13.10 -11.56
CA LYS A 128 -21.54 -13.11 -12.97
C LYS A 128 -21.14 -11.72 -13.46
N LYS A 129 -21.98 -10.71 -13.19
CA LYS A 129 -21.69 -9.31 -13.48
C LYS A 129 -20.41 -8.83 -12.77
N THR A 130 -20.16 -9.31 -11.55
CA THR A 130 -18.95 -8.94 -10.77
C THR A 130 -17.67 -9.53 -11.35
N ILE A 131 -17.75 -10.70 -12.00
CA ILE A 131 -16.64 -11.36 -12.70
C ILE A 131 -16.38 -10.70 -14.07
N GLY A 132 -17.34 -9.91 -14.59
CA GLY A 132 -17.24 -9.22 -15.87
C GLY A 132 -17.99 -9.90 -17.02
N ASP A 133 -18.87 -10.86 -16.72
CA ASP A 133 -19.74 -11.58 -17.68
C ASP A 133 -21.14 -10.94 -17.82
#